data_AF-A0A359MPN8-F1
#
_entry.id   AF-A0A359MPN8-F1
#
_cell.length_a   1.000
_cell.length_b   1.000
_cell.length_c   1.000
_cell.angle_alpha   90.00
_cell.angle_beta   90.00
_cell.angle_gamma   90.00
#
_symmetry.space_group_name_H-M   'P 1'
#
loop_
_entity.id
_entity.type
_entity.pdbx_description
1 polymer ?
#
loop_
_entity_poly.entity_id
_entity_poly.type
_entity_poly.pdbx_seq_one_letter_code
_entity_poly.pdbx_strand_id
1 'polypeptide(L)'
;LKEENFAWLKEKAKHPKTVAIGEIGLDYYWDTTDRETQKIWFARQMELAGELNLPLVIHSRDAANDTYSMMKEANADRIGAIIHCFSYGVEQARQYLEMGFYLGIGGVVTFTNGRKLKE
;
A
#
# COMPACT_ATOMS: atom_id res chain seq x y z
N LEU A 1 -10.15 -11.49 -2.12
CA LEU A 1 -9.67 -12.17 -3.34
C LEU A 1 -9.95 -13.68 -3.23
N LYS A 2 -9.71 -14.46 -4.30
CA LYS A 2 -9.67 -15.93 -4.28
C LYS A 2 -8.38 -16.38 -4.96
N GLU A 3 -7.93 -17.61 -4.68
CA GLU A 3 -6.66 -18.14 -5.22
C GLU A 3 -6.60 -18.11 -6.75
N GLU A 4 -7.72 -18.38 -7.44
CA GLU A 4 -7.80 -18.31 -8.90
C GLU A 4 -7.45 -16.91 -9.44
N ASN A 5 -7.99 -15.86 -8.79
CA ASN A 5 -7.72 -14.48 -9.18
C ASN A 5 -6.28 -14.08 -8.83
N PHE A 6 -5.73 -14.60 -7.74
CA PHE A 6 -4.35 -14.34 -7.35
C PHE A 6 -3.36 -14.98 -8.33
N ALA A 7 -3.62 -16.21 -8.78
CA ALA A 7 -2.84 -16.86 -9.82
C ALA A 7 -2.89 -16.07 -11.14
N TRP A 8 -4.06 -15.57 -11.52
CA TRP A 8 -4.20 -14.70 -12.69
C TRP A 8 -3.40 -13.40 -12.55
N LEU A 9 -3.43 -12.74 -11.38
CA LEU A 9 -2.63 -11.53 -11.12
C LEU A 9 -1.13 -11.80 -11.25
N LYS A 10 -0.65 -12.91 -10.67
CA LYS A 10 0.75 -13.33 -10.76
C LYS A 10 1.21 -13.51 -12.21
N GLU A 11 0.36 -14.04 -13.06
CA GLU A 11 0.68 -14.19 -14.48
C GLU A 11 0.69 -12.84 -15.22
N LYS A 12 -0.29 -11.97 -14.95
CA LYS A 12 -0.32 -10.62 -15.55
C LYS A 12 0.81 -9.73 -15.07
N ALA A 13 1.29 -9.92 -13.85
CA ALA A 13 2.40 -9.14 -13.29
C ALA A 13 3.72 -9.33 -14.04
N LYS A 14 3.89 -10.45 -14.77
CA LYS A 14 5.09 -10.72 -15.59
C LYS A 14 5.11 -9.95 -16.91
N HIS A 15 4.03 -9.26 -17.28
CA HIS A 15 3.97 -8.54 -18.55
C HIS A 15 5.01 -7.39 -18.55
N PRO A 16 5.78 -7.16 -19.63
CA PRO A 16 6.86 -6.16 -19.64
C PRO A 16 6.45 -4.71 -19.37
N LYS A 17 5.16 -4.38 -19.53
CA LYS A 17 4.60 -3.07 -19.19
C LYS A 17 4.16 -2.93 -17.73
N THR A 18 4.16 -4.01 -16.96
CA THR A 18 3.86 -3.97 -15.53
C THR A 18 5.12 -3.55 -14.79
N VAL A 19 5.01 -2.44 -14.04
CA VAL A 19 6.16 -1.82 -13.35
C VAL A 19 6.02 -1.78 -11.83
N ALA A 20 4.86 -2.18 -11.29
CA ALA A 20 4.58 -2.21 -9.86
C ALA A 20 3.41 -3.15 -9.54
N ILE A 21 3.29 -3.59 -8.29
CA ILE A 21 2.11 -4.28 -7.77
C ILE A 21 1.26 -3.27 -6.99
N GLY A 22 0.00 -3.10 -7.39
CA GLY A 22 -0.89 -2.10 -6.81
C GLY A 22 -2.16 -1.86 -7.63
N GLU A 23 -3.14 -1.15 -7.09
CA GLU A 23 -3.16 -0.58 -5.73
C GLU A 23 -3.56 -1.63 -4.69
N ILE A 24 -2.77 -1.78 -3.62
CA ILE A 24 -3.00 -2.77 -2.55
C ILE A 24 -2.87 -2.13 -1.16
N GLY A 25 -3.50 -2.69 -0.13
CA GLY A 25 -3.32 -2.22 1.24
C GLY A 25 -4.57 -2.38 2.08
N LEU A 26 -4.79 -1.45 3.02
CA LEU A 26 -5.83 -1.52 4.03
C LEU A 26 -6.73 -0.28 3.97
N ASP A 27 -8.04 -0.49 3.87
CA ASP A 27 -9.05 0.55 3.95
C ASP A 27 -10.06 0.19 5.04
N TYR A 28 -9.94 0.85 6.20
CA TYR A 28 -10.83 0.64 7.34
C TYR A 28 -11.99 1.63 7.38
N TYR A 29 -12.06 2.55 6.43
CA TYR A 29 -13.15 3.51 6.33
C TYR A 29 -14.41 2.86 5.75
N TRP A 30 -14.23 1.99 4.75
CA TRP A 30 -15.34 1.24 4.15
C TRP A 30 -15.46 -0.15 4.78
N ASP A 31 -16.58 -0.42 5.45
CA ASP A 31 -16.86 -1.73 6.08
C ASP A 31 -17.36 -2.78 5.08
N THR A 32 -16.82 -2.77 3.86
CA THR A 32 -17.24 -3.67 2.77
C THR A 32 -16.57 -5.04 2.85
N THR A 33 -15.46 -5.15 3.58
CA THR A 33 -14.66 -6.38 3.70
C THR A 33 -14.00 -6.41 5.06
N ASP A 34 -14.06 -7.55 5.73
CA ASP A 34 -13.48 -7.72 7.06
C ASP A 34 -11.95 -7.49 7.03
N ARG A 35 -11.44 -6.95 8.13
CA ARG A 35 -10.04 -6.52 8.23
C ARG A 35 -9.06 -7.67 8.07
N GLU A 36 -9.40 -8.85 8.57
CA GLU A 36 -8.53 -10.02 8.47
C GLU A 36 -8.37 -10.47 7.03
N THR A 37 -9.46 -10.49 6.25
CA THR A 37 -9.39 -10.73 4.81
C THR A 37 -8.52 -9.67 4.11
N GLN A 38 -8.66 -8.39 4.45
CA GLN A 38 -7.79 -7.35 3.88
C GLN A 38 -6.31 -7.62 4.18
N LYS A 39 -5.97 -7.96 5.42
CA LYS A 39 -4.59 -8.28 5.84
C LYS A 39 -4.03 -9.50 5.13
N ILE A 40 -4.80 -10.59 5.02
CA ILE A 40 -4.37 -11.81 4.32
C ILE A 40 -3.96 -11.49 2.89
N TRP A 41 -4.82 -10.79 2.15
CA TRP A 41 -4.54 -10.49 0.74
C TRP A 41 -3.49 -9.39 0.57
N PHE A 42 -3.38 -8.47 1.53
CA PHE A 42 -2.30 -7.49 1.50
C PHE A 42 -0.93 -8.16 1.65
N ALA A 43 -0.78 -9.07 2.63
CA ALA A 43 0.46 -9.83 2.82
C ALA A 43 0.82 -10.67 1.59
N ARG A 44 -0.15 -11.39 1.00
CA ARG A 44 0.07 -12.21 -0.20
C ARG A 44 0.52 -11.40 -1.41
N GLN A 45 -0.01 -10.19 -1.58
CA GLN A 45 0.38 -9.31 -2.68
C GLN A 45 1.76 -8.68 -2.47
N MET A 46 2.16 -8.40 -1.23
CA MET A 46 3.54 -7.98 -0.92
C MET A 46 4.54 -9.12 -1.17
N GLU A 47 4.19 -10.36 -0.83
CA GLU A 47 5.00 -11.54 -1.16
C GLU A 47 5.22 -11.66 -2.68
N LEU A 48 4.14 -11.54 -3.46
CA LEU A 48 4.22 -11.55 -4.93
C LEU A 48 5.13 -10.44 -5.48
N ALA A 49 5.06 -9.24 -4.91
CA ALA A 49 5.92 -8.12 -5.33
C ALA A 49 7.39 -8.41 -5.03
N GLY A 50 7.68 -9.03 -3.88
CA GLY A 50 9.01 -9.53 -3.52
C GLY A 50 9.52 -10.61 -4.48
N GLU A 51 8.69 -11.59 -4.84
CA GLU A 51 9.04 -12.65 -5.79
C GLU A 51 9.40 -12.10 -7.18
N LEU A 52 8.70 -11.06 -7.63
CA LEU A 52 8.89 -10.45 -8.95
C LEU A 52 9.85 -9.25 -8.93
N ASN A 53 10.36 -8.88 -7.76
CA ASN A 53 11.20 -7.69 -7.55
C ASN A 53 10.57 -6.42 -8.14
N LEU A 54 9.26 -6.24 -7.91
CA LEU A 54 8.49 -5.08 -8.36
C LEU A 54 8.16 -4.18 -7.16
N PRO A 55 8.24 -2.84 -7.31
CA PRO A 55 7.85 -1.92 -6.25
C PRO A 55 6.34 -1.97 -5.97
N LEU A 56 5.95 -1.46 -4.81
CA LEU A 56 4.57 -1.46 -4.33
C LEU A 56 3.88 -0.11 -4.52
N VAL A 57 2.59 -0.12 -4.86
CA VAL A 57 1.69 1.05 -4.75
C VAL A 57 0.67 0.76 -3.64
N ILE A 58 0.81 1.48 -2.54
CA ILE A 58 0.09 1.21 -1.29
C ILE A 58 -1.06 2.19 -1.10
N HIS A 59 -2.26 1.65 -0.94
CA HIS A 59 -3.41 2.35 -0.38
C HIS A 59 -3.43 2.18 1.13
N SER A 60 -3.69 3.26 1.86
CA SER A 60 -3.94 3.15 3.29
C SER A 60 -4.91 4.23 3.73
N ARG A 61 -6.02 3.80 4.35
CA ARG A 61 -7.03 4.71 4.91
C ARG A 61 -7.52 4.20 6.26
N ASP A 62 -7.46 5.08 7.27
CA ASP A 62 -7.77 4.79 8.67
C ASP A 62 -7.07 3.52 9.23
N ALA A 63 -5.93 3.15 8.62
CA ALA A 63 -5.22 1.89 8.85
C ALA A 63 -3.70 2.05 8.91
N ALA A 64 -3.19 3.26 9.20
CA ALA A 64 -1.77 3.60 9.12
C ALA A 64 -0.85 2.64 9.89
N ASN A 65 -1.17 2.34 11.16
CA ASN A 65 -0.33 1.51 12.03
C ASN A 65 -0.24 0.06 11.55
N ASP A 66 -1.36 -0.54 11.16
CA ASP A 66 -1.40 -1.90 10.63
C ASP A 66 -0.66 -1.96 9.28
N THR A 67 -0.87 -0.96 8.42
CA THR A 67 -0.18 -0.86 7.12
C THR A 67 1.33 -0.81 7.33
N TYR A 68 1.80 0.09 8.19
CA TYR A 68 3.23 0.24 8.49
C TYR A 68 3.85 -1.03 9.07
N SER A 69 3.20 -1.63 10.07
CA SER A 69 3.68 -2.86 10.72
C SER A 69 3.83 -4.01 9.71
N MET A 70 2.81 -4.22 8.87
CA MET A 70 2.84 -5.27 7.86
C MET A 70 3.90 -5.03 6.77
N MET A 71 4.07 -3.80 6.32
CA MET A 71 5.12 -3.46 5.36
C MET A 71 6.53 -3.69 5.93
N LYS A 72 6.72 -3.38 7.22
CA LYS A 72 7.98 -3.62 7.93
C LYS A 72 8.26 -5.11 8.09
N GLU A 73 7.26 -5.90 8.49
CA GLU A 73 7.37 -7.36 8.59
C GLU A 73 7.69 -8.02 7.24
N ALA A 74 7.10 -7.51 6.15
CA ALA A 74 7.34 -7.97 4.79
C ALA A 74 8.72 -7.56 4.23
N ASN A 75 9.53 -6.78 4.96
CA ASN A 75 10.79 -6.19 4.47
C ASN A 75 10.62 -5.47 3.12
N ALA A 76 9.52 -4.70 2.99
CA ALA A 76 9.17 -4.01 1.76
C ALA A 76 10.19 -2.92 1.35
N ASP A 77 11.06 -2.50 2.27
CA ASP A 77 12.20 -1.60 2.02
C ASP A 77 13.14 -2.12 0.92
N ARG A 78 13.20 -3.44 0.70
CA ARG A 78 14.05 -4.06 -0.32
C ARG A 78 13.60 -3.81 -1.76
N ILE A 79 12.29 -3.70 -1.98
CA ILE A 79 11.69 -3.53 -3.33
C ILE A 79 11.18 -2.11 -3.57
N GLY A 80 11.02 -1.32 -2.51
CA GLY A 80 10.51 0.05 -2.55
C GLY A 80 9.00 0.12 -2.66
N ALA A 81 8.44 1.25 -2.20
CA ALA A 81 7.00 1.48 -2.22
C ALA A 81 6.67 2.97 -2.38
N ILE A 82 5.48 3.25 -2.92
CA ILE A 82 4.83 4.55 -2.83
C ILE A 82 3.54 4.42 -2.02
N ILE A 83 3.39 5.28 -1.02
CA ILE A 83 2.12 5.45 -0.29
C ILE A 83 1.25 6.39 -1.12
N HIS A 84 0.33 5.82 -1.89
CA HIS A 84 -0.59 6.57 -2.75
C HIS A 84 -1.52 7.45 -1.90
N CYS A 85 -1.81 8.66 -2.39
CA CYS A 85 -2.75 9.60 -1.79
C CYS A 85 -2.55 9.76 -0.27
N PHE A 86 -1.30 9.98 0.14
CA PHE A 86 -0.94 10.12 1.54
C PHE A 86 -1.75 11.25 2.20
N SER A 87 -2.36 10.95 3.35
CA SER A 87 -3.22 11.87 4.10
C SER A 87 -3.10 11.70 5.63
N TYR A 88 -1.96 11.16 6.08
CA TYR A 88 -1.65 10.98 7.50
C TYR A 88 -0.77 12.12 8.05
N GLY A 89 -0.40 12.03 9.33
CA GLY A 89 0.41 13.04 10.01
C GLY A 89 1.90 12.96 9.69
N VAL A 90 2.63 13.98 10.14
CA VAL A 90 4.09 14.13 9.93
C VAL A 90 4.88 12.95 10.51
N GLU A 91 4.46 12.39 11.64
CA GLU A 91 5.14 11.23 12.23
C GLU A 91 5.10 10.01 11.31
N GLN A 92 3.93 9.69 10.74
CA GLN A 92 3.79 8.61 9.76
C GLN A 92 4.58 8.90 8.49
N ALA A 93 4.59 10.16 8.03
CA ALA A 93 5.40 10.56 6.89
C ALA A 93 6.89 10.27 7.13
N ARG A 94 7.43 10.64 8.29
CA ARG A 94 8.83 10.36 8.66
C ARG A 94 9.13 8.86 8.67
N GLN A 95 8.26 8.07 9.28
CA GLN A 95 8.42 6.61 9.33
C GLN A 95 8.50 5.98 7.93
N TYR A 96 7.63 6.38 7.00
CA TYR A 96 7.68 5.87 5.63
C TYR A 96 8.93 6.34 4.87
N LEU A 97 9.36 7.58 5.07
CA LEU A 97 10.58 8.12 4.46
C LEU A 97 11.85 7.42 4.99
N GLU A 98 11.91 7.12 6.28
CA GLU A 98 13.02 6.35 6.90
C GLU A 98 13.12 4.92 6.35
N MET A 99 12.00 4.33 5.95
CA MET A 99 11.97 3.04 5.24
C MET A 99 12.35 3.14 3.76
N GLY A 100 12.61 4.35 3.24
CA GLY A 100 12.94 4.57 1.83
C GLY A 100 11.73 4.59 0.90
N PHE A 101 10.52 4.77 1.43
CA PHE A 101 9.30 4.86 0.62
C PHE A 101 9.01 6.30 0.15
N TYR A 102 8.22 6.39 -0.91
CA TYR A 102 7.76 7.66 -1.46
C TYR A 102 6.35 7.99 -0.96
N LEU A 103 6.06 9.28 -0.80
CA LEU A 103 4.74 9.78 -0.43
C LEU A 103 4.05 10.38 -1.66
N GLY A 104 2.93 9.79 -2.06
CA GLY A 104 2.10 10.31 -3.15
C GLY A 104 1.23 11.46 -2.65
N ILE A 105 1.69 12.69 -2.86
CA ILE A 105 0.92 13.90 -2.54
C ILE A 105 0.01 14.24 -3.72
N GLY A 106 -1.29 14.03 -3.54
CA GLY A 106 -2.32 14.30 -4.55
C GLY A 106 -3.13 15.56 -4.26
N GLY A 107 -4.17 15.78 -5.06
CA GLY A 107 -5.08 16.94 -4.94
C GLY A 107 -5.82 17.04 -3.59
N VAL A 108 -5.81 15.98 -2.77
CA VAL A 108 -6.36 15.98 -1.40
C VAL A 108 -5.78 17.08 -0.50
N VAL A 109 -4.55 17.54 -0.77
CA VAL A 109 -3.93 18.68 -0.07
C VAL A 109 -4.69 20.00 -0.29
N THR A 110 -5.50 20.08 -1.35
CA THR A 110 -6.30 21.27 -1.68
C THR A 110 -7.70 21.25 -1.05
N PHE A 111 -8.11 20.12 -0.46
CA PHE A 111 -9.46 19.98 0.09
C PHE A 111 -9.56 20.69 1.45
N THR A 112 -10.52 21.62 1.55
CA THR A 112 -10.82 22.36 2.79
C THR A 112 -11.35 21.47 3.92
N ASN A 113 -11.90 20.29 3.59
CA ASN A 113 -12.41 19.28 4.53
C ASN A 113 -11.44 18.09 4.74
N GLY A 114 -10.18 18.20 4.30
CA GLY A 114 -9.19 17.13 4.44
C GLY A 114 -8.96 16.79 5.91
N ARG A 115 -9.27 15.55 6.32
CA ARG A 115 -9.09 15.09 7.72
C ARG A 115 -7.63 15.13 8.20
N LYS A 116 -6.65 15.16 7.27
CA LYS A 116 -5.32 15.78 7.44
C LYS A 116 -4.51 15.87 6.14
N LEU A 117 -4.30 17.08 5.64
CA LEU A 117 -3.05 17.61 5.04
C LEU A 117 -3.23 19.12 4.78
N LYS A 118 -2.67 19.93 5.68
CA LYS A 118 -2.06 21.25 5.49
C LYS A 118 -1.05 21.40 6.62
N GLU A 119 0.12 21.94 6.29
CA GLU A 119 1.29 22.11 7.17
C GLU A 119 1.04 23.11 8.30
#